data_AF-A0A9R1V1U0-F1
#
_entry.id   AF-A0A9R1V1U0-F1
#
_cell.length_a   1.000
_cell.length_b   1.000
_cell.length_c   1.000
_cell.angle_alpha   90.00
_cell.angle_beta   90.00
_cell.angle_gamma   90.00
#
_symmetry.space_group_name_H-M   'P 1'
#
loop_
_entity.id
_entity.type
_entity.pdbx_description
1 polymer ?
#
loop_
_entity_poly.entity_id
_entity_poly.type
_entity_poly.pdbx_seq_one_letter_code
_entity_poly.pdbx_strand_id
1 'polypeptide(L)'
;MASSDKAPDVMPVGDGSVPPGKPMTVGDKVVDKSAGMLQTLKPIKQISQHVCTFSVYSHDMSRQIEAHHYITRLNQDFLQCAVYDSDDSSARLIGVEYIVSDRIFDTLPTDEQKLWHSHDHEVTSGLWVNPRVPEMLHRTELENIAHTYGKFWCTWQVDRGDRLPLGAPALMMSPQVVNMGVVQPELVLVRDNKYKIKTDELRKSRADIPSKLMMLCHAFTLYFCSWVRRLEVRAVFPFHLDKFY
;
A
#
# COMPACT_ATOMS: atom_id res chain seq x y z
N MET A 1 6.33 -4.68 -21.49
CA MET A 1 5.65 -5.03 -20.22
C MET A 1 4.49 -5.95 -20.58
N ALA A 2 4.66 -7.26 -20.39
CA ALA A 2 3.61 -8.23 -20.68
C ALA A 2 2.62 -8.29 -19.50
N SER A 3 1.84 -7.22 -19.32
CA SER A 3 0.57 -7.29 -18.62
C SER A 3 -0.46 -7.21 -19.72
N SER A 4 -1.03 -8.34 -20.17
CA SER A 4 -2.24 -8.20 -20.96
C SER A 4 -3.33 -7.79 -19.98
N ASP A 5 -3.68 -6.50 -19.97
CA ASP A 5 -4.75 -5.92 -19.16
C ASP A 5 -6.16 -6.44 -19.55
N LYS A 6 -6.21 -7.49 -20.38
CA LYS A 6 -7.44 -8.17 -20.75
C LYS A 6 -7.84 -9.10 -19.63
N ALA A 7 -9.11 -9.01 -19.24
CA ALA A 7 -9.74 -10.03 -18.42
C ALA A 7 -9.53 -11.40 -19.09
N PRO A 8 -9.23 -12.46 -18.33
CA PRO A 8 -9.12 -13.81 -18.87
C PRO A 8 -10.43 -14.19 -19.58
N ASP A 9 -10.33 -14.81 -20.76
CA ASP A 9 -11.48 -14.99 -21.67
C ASP A 9 -12.66 -15.73 -21.01
N VAL A 10 -12.39 -16.83 -20.28
CA VAL A 10 -13.41 -17.66 -19.64
C VAL A 10 -12.86 -18.30 -18.37
N MET A 11 -13.57 -18.15 -17.25
CA MET A 11 -13.31 -18.93 -16.02
C MET A 11 -13.54 -20.42 -16.29
N PRO A 12 -12.62 -21.32 -15.90
CA PRO A 12 -12.85 -22.76 -16.03
C PRO A 12 -14.17 -23.19 -15.38
N VAL A 13 -14.91 -24.08 -16.03
CA VAL A 13 -16.14 -24.67 -15.48
C VAL A 13 -15.79 -25.30 -14.14
N GLY A 14 -16.45 -24.87 -13.07
CA GLY A 14 -16.20 -25.39 -11.73
C GLY A 14 -17.48 -25.57 -10.96
N ASP A 15 -17.43 -26.42 -9.93
CA ASP A 15 -18.50 -26.85 -9.01
C ASP A 15 -19.12 -25.78 -8.08
N GLY A 16 -18.95 -24.49 -8.39
CA GLY A 16 -19.36 -23.38 -7.53
C GLY A 16 -18.44 -23.05 -6.33
N SER A 17 -17.47 -23.90 -5.99
CA SER A 17 -16.50 -23.63 -4.90
C SER A 17 -15.42 -22.62 -5.31
N VAL A 18 -14.85 -21.90 -4.34
CA VAL A 18 -13.79 -20.92 -4.58
C VAL A 18 -12.64 -21.15 -3.60
N PRO A 19 -11.47 -21.66 -4.07
CA PRO A 19 -11.19 -22.15 -5.42
C PRO A 19 -11.97 -23.44 -5.79
N PRO A 20 -12.13 -23.75 -7.09
CA PRO A 20 -12.77 -25.00 -7.55
C PRO A 20 -12.06 -26.25 -7.02
N GLY A 21 -12.82 -27.25 -6.58
CA GLY A 21 -12.28 -28.55 -6.16
C GLY A 21 -13.08 -29.21 -5.04
N LYS A 22 -12.85 -30.52 -4.84
CA LYS A 22 -13.44 -31.24 -3.70
C LYS A 22 -12.79 -30.78 -2.38
N PRO A 23 -13.54 -30.77 -1.27
CA PRO A 23 -12.95 -30.55 0.05
C PRO A 23 -11.82 -31.55 0.35
N MET A 24 -10.85 -31.12 1.15
CA MET A 24 -9.75 -31.97 1.61
C MET A 24 -10.28 -33.25 2.26
N THR A 25 -9.70 -34.39 1.85
CA THR A 25 -9.99 -35.68 2.47
C THR A 25 -9.40 -35.77 3.88
N VAL A 26 -9.80 -36.79 4.64
CA VAL A 26 -9.14 -37.09 5.93
C VAL A 26 -7.66 -37.40 5.73
N GLY A 27 -7.30 -38.07 4.62
CA GLY A 27 -5.92 -38.37 4.26
C GLY A 27 -5.07 -37.11 4.08
N ASP A 28 -5.56 -36.14 3.31
CA ASP A 28 -4.86 -34.86 3.07
C ASP A 28 -4.61 -34.12 4.39
N LYS A 29 -5.62 -34.07 5.26
CA LYS A 29 -5.49 -33.43 6.58
C LYS A 29 -4.47 -34.12 7.47
N VAL A 30 -4.34 -35.45 7.38
CA VAL A 30 -3.31 -36.21 8.12
C VAL A 30 -1.92 -35.91 7.58
N VAL A 31 -1.77 -35.87 6.25
CA VAL A 31 -0.49 -35.50 5.60
C VAL A 31 -0.07 -34.11 6.05
N ASP A 32 -0.93 -33.11 5.92
CA ASP A 32 -0.59 -31.71 6.25
C ASP A 32 -0.29 -31.53 7.74
N LYS A 33 -1.05 -32.17 8.63
CA LYS A 33 -0.76 -32.15 10.07
C LYS A 33 0.58 -32.80 10.39
N SER A 34 0.88 -33.94 9.77
CA SER A 34 2.16 -34.63 10.00
C SER A 34 3.34 -33.79 9.51
N ALA A 35 3.21 -33.14 8.36
CA ALA A 35 4.20 -32.20 7.84
C ALA A 35 4.37 -31.00 8.78
N GLY A 36 3.28 -30.40 9.27
CA GLY A 36 3.32 -29.29 10.22
C GLY A 36 3.96 -29.64 11.58
N MET A 37 3.89 -30.91 12.00
CA MET A 37 4.57 -31.40 13.20
C MET A 37 6.06 -31.68 13.00
N LEU A 38 6.45 -32.21 11.82
CA LEU A 38 7.82 -32.64 11.54
C LEU A 38 8.69 -31.54 10.94
N GLN A 39 8.11 -30.62 10.17
CA GLN A 39 8.84 -29.54 9.52
C GLN A 39 8.90 -28.30 10.41
N THR A 40 10.06 -27.65 10.40
CA THR A 40 10.29 -26.47 11.24
C THR A 40 9.64 -25.20 10.68
N LEU A 41 9.40 -25.13 9.36
CA LEU A 41 8.80 -24.00 8.65
C LEU A 41 9.44 -22.64 9.01
N LYS A 42 10.77 -22.62 9.16
CA LYS A 42 11.50 -21.47 9.74
C LYS A 42 11.16 -20.13 9.08
N PRO A 43 11.13 -19.98 7.73
CA PRO A 43 10.81 -18.69 7.12
C PRO A 43 9.39 -18.19 7.43
N ILE A 44 8.40 -19.09 7.41
CA ILE A 44 7.00 -18.76 7.70
C ILE A 44 6.84 -18.29 9.16
N LYS A 45 7.59 -18.89 10.08
CA LYS A 45 7.61 -18.48 11.50
C LYS A 45 8.30 -17.14 11.76
N GLN A 46 8.89 -16.49 10.76
CA GLN A 46 9.46 -15.14 10.88
C GLN A 46 8.45 -14.04 10.52
N ILE A 47 7.23 -14.38 10.10
CA ILE A 47 6.16 -13.39 9.93
C ILE A 47 5.79 -12.85 11.31
N SER A 48 5.97 -11.54 11.50
CA SER A 48 5.84 -10.89 12.81
C SER A 48 4.88 -9.71 12.83
N GLN A 49 4.39 -9.27 11.66
CA GLN A 49 3.42 -8.19 11.57
C GLN A 49 2.30 -8.57 10.61
N HIS A 50 1.10 -8.10 10.94
CA HIS A 50 -0.07 -8.09 10.09
C HIS A 50 -0.49 -6.64 9.86
N VAL A 51 -0.68 -6.28 8.60
CA VAL A 51 -1.18 -4.98 8.18
C VAL A 51 -2.41 -5.19 7.31
N CYS A 52 -3.44 -4.37 7.54
CA CYS A 52 -4.59 -4.23 6.70
C CYS A 52 -4.57 -2.82 6.09
N THR A 53 -4.64 -2.75 4.77
CA THR A 53 -4.77 -1.51 4.00
C THR A 53 -5.64 -1.80 2.77
N PHE A 54 -5.83 -0.80 1.92
CA PHE A 54 -6.49 -0.96 0.63
C PHE A 54 -5.47 -0.86 -0.48
N SER A 55 -5.65 -1.60 -1.56
CA SER A 55 -4.77 -1.55 -2.72
C SER A 55 -5.59 -1.27 -3.98
N VAL A 56 -5.02 -0.47 -4.86
CA VAL A 56 -5.66 0.03 -6.08
C VAL A 56 -4.92 -0.50 -7.30
N TYR A 57 -5.61 -0.96 -8.33
CA TYR A 57 -4.94 -1.43 -9.54
C TYR A 57 -4.32 -0.27 -10.32
N SER A 58 -3.02 -0.35 -10.61
CA SER A 58 -2.30 0.72 -11.33
C SER A 58 -2.88 1.06 -12.71
N HIS A 59 -3.49 0.09 -13.39
CA HIS A 59 -4.10 0.24 -14.70
C HIS A 59 -5.58 0.65 -14.65
N ASP A 60 -6.25 0.47 -13.50
CA ASP A 60 -7.66 0.79 -13.31
C ASP A 60 -7.89 1.19 -11.84
N MET A 61 -7.79 2.50 -11.59
CA MET A 61 -7.88 3.02 -10.23
C MET A 61 -9.29 2.92 -9.62
N SER A 62 -10.32 2.61 -10.42
CA SER A 62 -11.68 2.39 -9.90
C SER A 62 -11.80 1.09 -9.10
N ARG A 63 -10.88 0.14 -9.32
CA ARG A 63 -10.87 -1.17 -8.70
C ARG A 63 -9.98 -1.15 -7.46
N GLN A 64 -10.57 -1.51 -6.33
CA GLN A 64 -9.95 -1.43 -5.01
C GLN A 64 -10.21 -2.73 -4.25
N ILE A 65 -9.20 -3.21 -3.52
CA ILE A 65 -9.32 -4.40 -2.68
C ILE A 65 -8.79 -4.11 -1.27
N GLU A 66 -9.43 -4.67 -0.24
CA GLU A 66 -8.80 -4.80 1.08
C GLU A 66 -7.68 -5.84 0.97
N ALA A 67 -6.48 -5.48 1.43
CA ALA A 67 -5.29 -6.30 1.31
C ALA A 67 -4.65 -6.50 2.69
N HIS A 68 -4.36 -7.76 3.00
CA HIS A 68 -3.74 -8.17 4.27
C HIS A 68 -2.30 -8.60 4.05
N HIS A 69 -1.37 -7.76 4.51
CA HIS A 69 0.06 -7.98 4.37
C HIS A 69 0.58 -8.68 5.63
N TYR A 70 1.14 -9.87 5.44
CA TYR A 70 1.81 -10.64 6.48
C TYR A 70 3.31 -10.52 6.28
N ILE A 71 3.94 -9.76 7.17
CA ILE A 71 5.25 -9.15 6.92
C ILE A 71 6.35 -9.87 7.69
N THR A 72 7.43 -10.16 6.98
CA THR A 72 8.74 -10.51 7.56
C THR A 72 9.71 -9.38 7.29
N ARG A 73 10.32 -8.85 8.36
CA ARG A 73 11.43 -7.88 8.25
C ARG A 73 12.73 -8.64 7.99
N LEU A 74 13.38 -8.37 6.85
CA LEU A 74 14.71 -8.94 6.56
C LEU A 74 15.83 -8.09 7.18
N ASN A 75 15.68 -6.77 7.14
CA ASN A 75 16.54 -5.81 7.82
C ASN A 75 15.77 -4.49 8.05
N GLN A 76 16.44 -3.44 8.53
CA GLN A 76 15.79 -2.16 8.82
C GLN A 76 15.17 -1.48 7.60
N ASP A 77 15.70 -1.75 6.41
CA ASP A 77 15.35 -1.08 5.16
C ASP A 77 14.61 -1.98 4.17
N PHE A 78 14.37 -3.24 4.52
CA PHE A 78 13.77 -4.22 3.60
C PHE A 78 12.81 -5.15 4.34
N LEU A 79 11.55 -5.12 3.91
CA LEU A 79 10.49 -6.00 4.37
C LEU A 79 9.91 -6.75 3.16
N GLN A 80 9.38 -7.93 3.41
CA GLN A 80 8.68 -8.73 2.41
C GLN A 80 7.37 -9.26 2.98
N CYS A 81 6.35 -9.29 2.13
CA CYS A 81 4.98 -9.56 2.51
C CYS A 81 4.40 -10.68 1.66
N ALA A 82 3.77 -11.66 2.31
CA ALA A 82 2.73 -12.44 1.67
C ALA A 82 1.42 -11.67 1.80
N VAL A 83 0.70 -11.46 0.70
CA VAL A 83 -0.52 -10.65 0.68
C VAL A 83 -1.75 -11.52 0.46
N TYR A 84 -2.75 -11.37 1.32
CA TYR A 84 -4.00 -12.14 1.31
C TYR A 84 -5.22 -11.23 1.11
N ASP A 85 -6.30 -11.80 0.58
CA ASP A 85 -7.58 -11.10 0.37
C ASP A 85 -8.42 -10.90 1.64
N SER A 86 -8.08 -11.62 2.71
CA SER A 86 -8.71 -11.51 4.02
C SER A 86 -7.74 -11.94 5.12
N ASP A 87 -8.10 -11.73 6.38
CA ASP A 87 -7.41 -12.29 7.55
C ASP A 87 -8.12 -13.52 8.13
N ASP A 88 -8.99 -14.16 7.33
CA ASP A 88 -9.62 -15.44 7.68
C ASP A 88 -8.63 -16.61 7.51
N SER A 89 -8.85 -17.69 8.25
CA SER A 89 -8.09 -18.94 8.10
C SER A 89 -8.13 -19.57 6.70
N SER A 90 -9.15 -19.23 5.91
CA SER A 90 -9.36 -19.69 4.53
C SER A 90 -8.96 -18.66 3.46
N ALA A 91 -8.28 -17.58 3.87
CA ALA A 91 -7.87 -16.50 2.98
C ALA A 91 -7.02 -17.01 1.81
N ARG A 92 -7.19 -16.37 0.65
CA ARG A 92 -6.45 -16.68 -0.58
C ARG A 92 -5.19 -15.82 -0.63
N LEU A 93 -4.06 -16.45 -0.96
CA LEU A 93 -2.84 -15.71 -1.30
C LEU A 93 -3.07 -14.99 -2.63
N ILE A 94 -3.07 -13.65 -2.59
CA ILE A 94 -3.34 -12.81 -3.75
C ILE A 94 -2.09 -12.17 -4.34
N GLY A 95 -0.95 -12.23 -3.66
CA GLY A 95 0.30 -11.74 -4.23
C GLY A 95 1.41 -11.56 -3.20
N VAL A 96 2.41 -10.79 -3.60
CA VAL A 96 3.58 -10.47 -2.78
C VAL A 96 3.90 -9.00 -2.89
N GLU A 97 4.35 -8.43 -1.78
CA GLU A 97 4.88 -7.08 -1.74
C GLU A 97 6.28 -7.05 -1.14
N TYR A 98 7.14 -6.24 -1.74
CA TYR A 98 8.42 -5.85 -1.16
C TYR A 98 8.34 -4.40 -0.73
N ILE A 99 8.86 -4.10 0.46
CA ILE A 99 8.87 -2.75 1.01
C ILE A 99 10.33 -2.35 1.25
N VAL A 100 10.71 -1.19 0.72
CA VAL A 100 12.05 -0.63 0.89
C VAL A 100 12.01 0.76 1.50
N SER A 101 13.04 1.13 2.24
CA SER A 101 13.21 2.52 2.68
C SER A 101 13.39 3.46 1.49
N ASP A 102 13.04 4.72 1.69
CA ASP A 102 13.28 5.78 0.71
C ASP A 102 14.75 5.86 0.26
N ARG A 103 15.70 5.62 1.16
CA ARG A 103 17.13 5.57 0.84
C ARG A 103 17.46 4.52 -0.21
N ILE A 104 16.82 3.34 -0.16
CA ILE A 104 17.01 2.33 -1.20
C ILE A 104 16.27 2.73 -2.47
N PHE A 105 15.02 3.18 -2.35
CA PHE A 105 14.20 3.61 -3.47
C PHE A 105 14.89 4.68 -4.33
N ASP A 106 15.50 5.68 -3.71
CA ASP A 106 16.19 6.79 -4.38
C ASP A 106 17.41 6.32 -5.20
N THR A 107 17.94 5.11 -4.94
CA THR A 107 19.04 4.51 -5.73
C THR A 107 18.56 3.65 -6.89
N LEU A 108 17.27 3.34 -6.97
CA LEU A 108 16.73 2.50 -8.04
C LEU A 108 16.75 3.24 -9.38
N PRO A 109 16.95 2.54 -10.50
CA PRO A 109 16.77 3.12 -11.83
C PRO A 109 15.37 3.73 -11.98
N THR A 110 15.26 4.83 -12.73
CA THR A 110 13.98 5.55 -12.91
C THR A 110 12.86 4.67 -13.45
N ASP A 111 13.17 3.72 -14.33
CA ASP A 111 12.16 2.77 -14.84
C ASP A 111 11.71 1.77 -13.77
N GLU A 112 12.59 1.39 -12.86
CA GLU A 112 12.25 0.51 -11.75
C GLU A 112 11.39 1.26 -10.73
N GLN A 113 11.69 2.52 -10.40
CA GLN A 113 10.91 3.35 -9.47
C GLN A 113 9.41 3.44 -9.84
N LYS A 114 9.07 3.36 -11.14
CA LYS A 114 7.68 3.36 -11.63
C LYS A 114 6.86 2.15 -11.16
N LEU A 115 7.53 1.10 -10.68
CA LEU A 115 6.90 -0.12 -10.16
C LEU A 115 6.68 -0.08 -8.65
N TRP A 116 6.94 1.06 -8.00
CA TRP A 116 6.80 1.22 -6.57
C TRP A 116 5.84 2.36 -6.25
N HIS A 117 5.14 2.24 -5.13
CA HIS A 117 4.23 3.26 -4.61
C HIS A 117 4.66 3.68 -3.20
N SER A 118 4.36 4.91 -2.81
CA SER A 118 4.69 5.40 -1.46
C SER A 118 3.62 4.98 -0.45
N HIS A 119 4.03 4.62 0.77
CA HIS A 119 3.10 4.35 1.87
C HIS A 119 2.69 5.60 2.67
N ASP A 120 3.27 6.76 2.37
CA ASP A 120 3.07 8.02 3.11
C ASP A 120 1.58 8.36 3.30
N HIS A 121 0.82 8.35 2.21
CA HIS A 121 -0.60 8.69 2.26
C HIS A 121 -1.40 7.66 3.05
N GLU A 122 -1.16 6.36 2.87
CA GLU A 122 -1.89 5.32 3.61
C GLU A 122 -1.68 5.43 5.11
N VAL A 123 -0.44 5.70 5.54
CA VAL A 123 -0.12 5.88 6.95
C VAL A 123 -0.81 7.13 7.49
N THR A 124 -0.56 8.29 6.88
CA THR A 124 -1.05 9.59 7.38
C THR A 124 -2.57 9.73 7.32
N SER A 125 -3.23 9.06 6.38
CA SER A 125 -4.70 9.08 6.24
C SER A 125 -5.44 8.13 7.20
N GLY A 126 -4.72 7.28 7.94
CA GLY A 126 -5.30 6.26 8.83
C GLY A 126 -5.73 4.96 8.13
N LEU A 127 -5.36 4.78 6.85
CA LEU A 127 -5.73 3.58 6.08
C LEU A 127 -4.82 2.39 6.42
N TRP A 128 -3.53 2.63 6.65
CA TRP A 128 -2.60 1.61 7.15
C TRP A 128 -2.91 1.25 8.61
N VAL A 129 -3.36 0.01 8.85
CA VAL A 129 -3.75 -0.46 10.17
C VAL A 129 -3.01 -1.75 10.51
N ASN A 130 -2.48 -1.84 11.73
CA ASN A 130 -2.03 -3.09 12.34
C ASN A 130 -3.15 -3.63 13.24
N PRO A 131 -3.97 -4.60 12.78
CA PRO A 131 -5.14 -5.03 13.52
C PRO A 131 -4.78 -5.55 14.91
N ARG A 132 -5.57 -5.15 15.93
CA ARG A 132 -5.42 -5.57 17.34
C ARG A 132 -4.12 -5.12 18.01
N VAL A 133 -3.35 -4.24 17.38
CA VAL A 133 -2.15 -3.64 17.95
C VAL A 133 -2.44 -2.19 18.36
N PRO A 134 -2.25 -1.83 19.64
CA PRO A 134 -2.39 -0.44 20.07
C PRO A 134 -1.43 0.50 19.34
N GLU A 135 -1.95 1.61 18.82
CA GLU A 135 -1.18 2.57 18.01
C GLU A 135 0.06 3.11 18.73
N MET A 136 -0.03 3.36 20.05
CA MET A 136 1.11 3.87 20.84
C MET A 136 2.32 2.94 20.83
N LEU A 137 2.12 1.62 20.70
CA LEU A 137 3.24 0.66 20.67
C LEU A 137 3.97 0.66 19.32
N HIS A 138 3.31 1.12 18.26
CA HIS A 138 3.79 1.04 16.89
C HIS A 138 3.98 2.41 16.23
N ARG A 139 3.89 3.50 17.01
CA ARG A 139 4.00 4.87 16.46
C ARG A 139 5.29 5.11 15.69
N THR A 140 6.44 4.76 16.29
CA THR A 140 7.74 4.87 15.62
C THR A 140 7.83 3.99 14.37
N GLU A 141 7.18 2.83 14.37
CA GLU A 141 7.10 1.98 13.19
C GLU A 141 6.27 2.66 12.08
N LEU A 142 5.12 3.26 12.41
CA LEU A 142 4.30 4.01 11.45
C LEU A 142 5.07 5.19 10.84
N GLU A 143 5.83 5.93 11.65
CA GLU A 143 6.73 7.00 11.16
C GLU A 143 7.75 6.45 10.16
N ASN A 144 8.37 5.31 10.46
CA ASN A 144 9.30 4.66 9.52
C ASN A 144 8.59 4.21 8.23
N ILE A 145 7.42 3.56 8.34
CA ILE A 145 6.66 3.06 7.19
C ILE A 145 6.19 4.21 6.30
N ALA A 146 5.83 5.38 6.84
CA ALA A 146 5.48 6.54 6.03
C ALA A 146 6.62 6.97 5.07
N HIS A 147 7.86 6.62 5.38
CA HIS A 147 9.05 6.87 4.56
C HIS A 147 9.50 5.66 3.72
N THR A 148 8.61 4.70 3.47
CA THR A 148 8.91 3.52 2.64
C THR A 148 8.12 3.51 1.33
N TYR A 149 8.57 2.64 0.42
CA TYR A 149 7.94 2.37 -0.86
C TYR A 149 7.66 0.88 -1.02
N GLY A 150 6.47 0.54 -1.52
CA GLY A 150 5.99 -0.81 -1.77
C GLY A 150 5.98 -1.18 -3.25
N LYS A 151 6.42 -2.39 -3.60
CA LYS A 151 6.23 -3.02 -4.92
C LYS A 151 5.35 -4.24 -4.76
N PHE A 152 4.06 -4.06 -5.01
CA PHE A 152 3.05 -5.10 -4.86
C PHE A 152 2.58 -5.61 -6.23
N TRP A 153 2.80 -6.91 -6.47
CA TRP A 153 2.21 -7.64 -7.59
C TRP A 153 1.07 -8.54 -7.12
N CYS A 154 -0.14 -8.22 -7.56
CA CYS A 154 -1.33 -9.04 -7.34
C CYS A 154 -1.45 -10.11 -8.42
N THR A 155 -1.35 -11.38 -8.03
CA THR A 155 -1.47 -12.55 -8.89
C THR A 155 -2.88 -13.12 -8.93
N TRP A 156 -3.77 -12.71 -8.03
CA TRP A 156 -5.16 -13.18 -7.98
C TRP A 156 -6.14 -12.01 -7.80
N GLN A 157 -6.84 -11.66 -8.88
CA GLN A 157 -7.78 -10.53 -8.90
C GLN A 157 -9.17 -10.93 -8.41
N VAL A 158 -9.29 -11.12 -7.09
CA VAL A 158 -10.50 -11.65 -6.44
C VAL A 158 -11.74 -10.75 -6.61
N ASP A 159 -11.56 -9.44 -6.83
CA ASP A 159 -12.64 -8.47 -7.04
C ASP A 159 -13.41 -8.69 -8.35
N ARG A 160 -12.78 -9.35 -9.35
CA ARG A 160 -13.47 -9.77 -10.59
C ARG A 160 -14.40 -10.96 -10.39
N GLY A 161 -14.36 -11.59 -9.21
CA GLY A 161 -15.01 -12.87 -8.95
C GLY A 161 -14.16 -14.07 -9.42
N ASP A 162 -12.88 -13.86 -9.70
CA ASP A 162 -12.00 -14.91 -10.18
C ASP A 162 -11.86 -16.02 -9.13
N ARG A 163 -12.22 -17.24 -9.54
CA ARG A 163 -12.11 -18.45 -8.70
C ARG A 163 -10.71 -19.04 -8.69
N LEU A 164 -9.81 -18.55 -9.55
CA LEU A 164 -8.41 -18.98 -9.70
C LEU A 164 -7.53 -17.77 -10.03
N PRO A 165 -6.22 -17.79 -9.75
CA PRO A 165 -5.30 -16.71 -10.10
C PRO A 165 -5.02 -16.69 -11.62
N LEU A 166 -5.93 -16.09 -12.39
CA LEU A 166 -5.87 -16.06 -13.85
C LEU A 166 -5.30 -14.76 -14.41
N GLY A 167 -4.57 -14.88 -15.52
CA GLY A 167 -4.00 -13.76 -16.26
C GLY A 167 -2.62 -13.34 -15.74
N ALA A 168 -2.13 -12.21 -16.25
CA ALA A 168 -0.86 -11.64 -15.80
C ALA A 168 -1.00 -11.03 -14.40
N PRO A 169 0.07 -11.02 -13.58
CA PRO A 169 0.09 -10.28 -12.34
C PRO A 169 -0.14 -8.79 -12.58
N ALA A 170 -1.00 -8.17 -11.79
CA ALA A 170 -1.28 -6.74 -11.85
C ALA A 170 -0.42 -5.98 -10.84
N LEU A 171 0.17 -4.87 -11.28
CA LEU A 171 0.86 -3.95 -10.38
C LEU A 171 -0.18 -3.18 -9.55
N MET A 172 0.02 -3.17 -8.25
CA MET A 172 -0.86 -2.49 -7.30
C MET A 172 -0.21 -1.22 -6.75
N MET A 173 -1.05 -0.23 -6.49
CA MET A 173 -0.68 1.06 -5.93
C MET A 173 -1.35 1.25 -4.58
N SER A 174 -0.72 2.08 -3.75
CA SER A 174 -1.36 2.64 -2.57
C SER A 174 -2.49 3.61 -2.93
N PRO A 175 -3.54 3.75 -2.10
CA PRO A 175 -4.48 4.82 -2.15
C PRO A 175 -3.79 6.19 -2.24
N GLN A 176 -4.42 7.08 -2.99
CA GLN A 176 -3.89 8.40 -3.30
C GLN A 176 -4.87 9.48 -2.85
N VAL A 177 -4.35 10.69 -2.64
CA VAL A 177 -5.15 11.88 -2.28
C VAL A 177 -6.12 12.29 -3.41
N VAL A 178 -5.83 11.91 -4.65
CA VAL A 178 -6.52 12.41 -5.84
C VAL A 178 -7.60 11.45 -6.33
N ASN A 179 -8.81 11.99 -6.50
CA ASN A 179 -10.01 11.43 -7.14
C ASN A 179 -10.08 9.89 -7.22
N MET A 180 -9.52 9.29 -8.27
CA MET A 180 -9.67 7.86 -8.55
C MET A 180 -8.89 6.96 -7.57
N GLY A 181 -7.91 7.49 -6.83
CA GLY A 181 -7.16 6.74 -5.82
C GLY A 181 -7.71 6.85 -4.40
N VAL A 182 -8.80 7.60 -4.20
CA VAL A 182 -9.44 7.71 -2.88
C VAL A 182 -10.22 6.43 -2.59
N VAL A 183 -10.01 5.86 -1.41
CA VAL A 183 -10.71 4.63 -1.01
C VAL A 183 -12.21 4.90 -0.87
N GLN A 184 -13.03 3.99 -1.39
CA GLN A 184 -14.49 4.07 -1.24
C GLN A 184 -14.88 4.08 0.26
N PRO A 185 -15.70 5.05 0.73
CA PRO A 185 -16.06 5.17 2.14
C PRO A 185 -16.70 3.91 2.73
N GLU A 186 -17.53 3.20 1.96
CA GLU A 186 -18.14 1.92 2.37
C GLU A 186 -17.09 0.85 2.72
N LEU A 187 -16.00 0.76 1.95
CA LEU A 187 -14.92 -0.20 2.22
C LEU A 187 -14.23 0.11 3.55
N VAL A 188 -13.95 1.39 3.79
CA VAL A 188 -13.37 1.86 5.05
C VAL A 188 -14.31 1.56 6.22
N LEU A 189 -15.60 1.81 6.06
CA LEU A 189 -16.61 1.54 7.09
C LEU A 189 -16.70 0.05 7.45
N VAL A 190 -16.65 -0.84 6.45
CA VAL A 190 -16.65 -2.29 6.67
C VAL A 190 -15.42 -2.72 7.48
N ARG A 191 -14.23 -2.27 7.09
CA ARG A 191 -12.96 -2.53 7.79
C ARG A 191 -13.00 -1.99 9.22
N ASP A 192 -13.45 -0.76 9.40
CA ASP A 192 -13.50 -0.09 10.70
C ASP A 192 -14.46 -0.81 11.67
N ASN A 193 -15.61 -1.25 11.18
CA ASN A 193 -16.56 -2.05 11.95
C ASN A 193 -16.01 -3.42 12.34
N LYS A 194 -15.23 -4.05 11.46
CA LYS A 194 -14.56 -5.34 11.69
C LYS A 194 -13.51 -5.22 12.80
N TYR A 195 -12.66 -4.20 12.74
CA TYR A 195 -11.56 -4.02 13.71
C TYR A 195 -11.88 -3.14 14.91
N LYS A 196 -13.10 -2.58 14.99
CA LYS A 196 -13.54 -1.66 16.06
C LYS A 196 -12.63 -0.43 16.17
N ILE A 197 -12.28 0.14 15.02
CA ILE A 197 -11.46 1.34 14.90
C ILE A 197 -12.25 2.46 14.22
N LYS A 198 -11.68 3.66 14.20
CA LYS A 198 -12.21 4.80 13.45
C LYS A 198 -11.08 5.47 12.69
N THR A 199 -11.13 5.38 11.36
CA THR A 199 -10.10 5.93 10.47
C THR A 199 -9.88 7.42 10.68
N ASP A 200 -10.94 8.19 10.94
CA ASP A 200 -10.81 9.63 11.20
C ASP A 200 -10.09 9.95 12.52
N GLU A 201 -10.16 9.08 13.52
CA GLU A 201 -9.41 9.23 14.78
C GLU A 201 -7.92 8.91 14.54
N LEU A 202 -7.62 7.86 13.77
CA LEU A 202 -6.26 7.51 13.34
C LEU A 202 -5.63 8.62 12.49
N ARG A 203 -6.39 9.20 11.55
CA ARG A 203 -5.93 10.33 10.74
C ARG A 203 -5.53 11.52 11.61
N LYS A 204 -6.32 11.82 12.65
CA LYS A 204 -6.01 12.92 13.59
C LYS A 204 -4.79 12.61 14.46
N SER A 205 -4.65 11.38 14.94
CA SER A 205 -3.51 10.96 15.79
C SER A 205 -2.17 10.90 15.04
N ARG A 206 -2.21 10.87 13.70
CA ARG A 206 -1.05 10.80 12.80
C ARG A 206 -0.76 12.10 12.06
N ALA A 207 -1.47 13.19 12.34
CA ALA A 207 -1.34 14.45 11.62
C ALA A 207 0.06 15.09 11.72
N ASP A 208 0.86 14.69 12.70
CA ASP A 208 2.23 15.15 12.94
C ASP A 208 3.31 14.20 12.40
N ILE A 209 2.93 13.06 11.80
CA ILE A 209 3.88 12.19 11.09
C ILE A 209 4.41 12.96 9.87
N PRO A 210 5.73 13.16 9.73
CA PRO A 210 6.30 13.91 8.61
C PRO A 210 5.99 13.23 7.27
N SER A 211 5.31 13.95 6.37
CA SER A 211 5.04 13.51 5.00
C SER A 211 5.97 14.21 4.01
N LYS A 212 6.57 13.46 3.07
CA LYS A 212 7.36 14.05 1.97
C LYS A 212 6.51 14.97 1.09
N LEU A 213 5.21 14.67 0.93
CA LEU A 213 4.26 15.50 0.18
C LEU A 213 3.99 16.83 0.91
N MET A 214 3.86 16.81 2.24
CA MET A 214 3.70 18.03 3.04
C MET A 214 4.98 18.89 3.11
N MET A 215 6.16 18.26 3.12
CA MET A 215 7.44 18.98 3.12
C MET A 215 7.69 19.73 1.81
N LEU A 216 7.29 19.18 0.66
CA LEU A 216 7.35 19.88 -0.63
C LEU A 216 6.43 21.12 -0.64
N CYS A 217 5.20 21.01 -0.14
CA CYS A 217 4.30 22.16 0.00
C CYS A 217 4.85 23.25 0.93
N HIS A 218 5.47 22.89 2.06
CA HIS A 218 6.14 23.84 2.94
C HIS A 218 7.37 24.48 2.30
N ALA A 219 8.18 23.72 1.58
CA ALA A 219 9.31 24.25 0.83
C ALA A 219 8.85 25.26 -0.24
N PHE A 220 7.80 24.97 -0.99
CA PHE A 220 7.20 25.93 -1.94
C PHE A 220 6.69 27.19 -1.23
N THR A 221 6.05 27.04 -0.06
CA THR A 221 5.56 28.19 0.72
C THR A 221 6.70 29.07 1.23
N LEU A 222 7.80 28.46 1.71
CA LEU A 222 8.99 29.18 2.17
C LEU A 222 9.76 29.83 1.01
N TYR A 223 9.87 29.16 -0.14
CA TYR A 223 10.46 29.74 -1.35
C TYR A 223 9.60 30.89 -1.90
N PHE A 224 8.27 30.79 -1.87
CA PHE A 224 7.37 31.86 -2.27
C PHE A 224 7.45 33.05 -1.31
N CYS A 225 7.47 32.82 0.01
CA CYS A 225 7.69 33.87 1.01
C CYS A 225 9.06 34.55 0.88
N SER A 226 10.11 33.78 0.61
CA SER A 226 11.46 34.30 0.38
C SER A 226 11.54 35.13 -0.91
N TRP A 227 10.88 34.68 -1.98
CA TRP A 227 10.80 35.39 -3.26
C TRP A 227 10.01 36.70 -3.16
N VAL A 228 8.86 36.69 -2.47
CA VAL A 228 8.05 37.90 -2.21
C VAL A 228 8.83 38.91 -1.37
N ARG A 229 9.52 38.48 -0.30
CA ARG A 229 10.42 39.38 0.47
C ARG A 229 11.59 39.92 -0.36
N ARG A 230 12.08 39.18 -1.35
CA ARG A 230 13.15 39.64 -2.26
C ARG A 230 12.67 40.68 -3.27
N LEU A 231 11.38 40.65 -3.64
CA LEU A 231 10.76 41.65 -4.52
C LEU A 231 10.45 42.95 -3.77
N GLU A 232 10.02 42.88 -2.51
CA GLU A 232 9.79 44.08 -1.68
C GLU A 232 11.09 44.86 -1.40
N VAL A 233 12.24 44.18 -1.29
CA VAL A 233 13.54 44.84 -1.02
C VAL A 233 14.17 45.45 -2.30
N ARG A 234 13.65 45.16 -3.50
CA ARG A 234 14.15 45.73 -4.77
C ARG A 234 13.34 46.92 -5.29
N ALA A 235 12.28 47.34 -4.60
CA ALA A 235 11.44 48.47 -5.00
C ALA A 235 11.79 49.78 -4.27
N VAL A 236 13.07 50.17 -4.22
CA VAL A 236 13.47 51.55 -3.86
C VAL A 236 14.67 51.96 -4.70
N PHE A 237 14.45 52.47 -5.92
CA PHE A 237 15.24 53.53 -6.55
C PHE A 237 14.37 54.20 -7.65
N PRO A 238 14.48 55.52 -7.86
CA PRO A 238 13.41 56.32 -8.42
C PRO A 238 13.41 56.36 -9.94
N PHE A 239 12.22 56.59 -10.49
CA PHE A 239 11.96 56.98 -11.86
C PHE A 239 12.78 58.22 -12.25
N HIS A 240 13.48 58.16 -13.39
CA HIS A 240 13.84 59.34 -14.17
C HIS A 240 13.21 59.21 -15.56
N LEU A 241 12.19 60.02 -15.78
CA LEU A 241 11.68 60.41 -17.10
C LEU A 241 12.34 61.75 -17.43
N ASP A 242 13.05 61.86 -18.55
CA ASP A 242 12.52 62.52 -19.75
C ASP A 242 13.55 62.73 -20.87
N LYS A 243 12.96 62.90 -22.05
CA LYS A 243 13.44 62.83 -23.44
C LYS A 243 14.25 64.04 -23.96
N PHE A 244 14.80 63.81 -25.17
CA PHE A 244 15.01 64.71 -26.33
C PHE A 244 16.43 65.21 -26.65
N TYR A 245 16.80 64.94 -27.92
CA TYR A 245 17.98 65.27 -28.75
C TYR A 245 19.31 64.58 -28.43
#